data_AF-A0A8T6UQ76-F1
#
_entry.id   AF-A0A8T6UQ76-F1
#
_cell.length_a   1.000
_cell.length_b   1.000
_cell.length_c   1.000
_cell.angle_alpha   90.00
_cell.angle_beta   90.00
_cell.angle_gamma   90.00
#
_symmetry.space_group_name_H-M   'P 1'
#
loop_
_entity.id
_entity.type
_entity.pdbx_description
1 polymer ?
#
loop_
_entity_poly.entity_id
_entity_poly.type
_entity_poly.pdbx_seq_one_letter_code
_entity_poly.pdbx_strand_id
1 'polypeptide(L)'
;KMANEKGITTVIDNASMGTLRHIREIETRHELTTRMIVNIPVEQIDHMIELGLTSAMGSPLVRIGGVKIFTDGSIGARTAYVSKGYIDDPKNKGMLLFPKDEYEEIVKKAV
;
A
#
# COMPACT_ATOMS: atom_id res chain seq x y z
N LYS A 1 8.32 -17.62 6.29
CA LYS A 1 8.20 -18.95 6.92
C LYS A 1 6.81 -19.16 7.53
N MET A 2 6.43 -18.44 8.59
CA MET A 2 5.11 -18.57 9.25
C MET A 2 3.91 -18.56 8.28
N ALA A 3 3.85 -17.62 7.32
CA ALA A 3 2.77 -17.57 6.34
C ALA A 3 2.66 -18.87 5.51
N ASN A 4 3.78 -19.37 4.99
CA ASN A 4 3.82 -20.61 4.21
C ASN A 4 3.44 -21.85 5.04
N GLU A 5 3.87 -21.90 6.31
CA GLU A 5 3.49 -22.98 7.25
C GLU A 5 1.97 -23.05 7.50
N LYS A 6 1.24 -21.96 7.23
CA LYS A 6 -0.22 -21.88 7.27
C LYS A 6 -0.88 -22.06 5.90
N GLY A 7 -0.13 -22.44 4.87
CA GLY A 7 -0.62 -22.59 3.49
C GLY A 7 -0.82 -21.27 2.73
N ILE A 8 -0.37 -20.14 3.28
CA ILE A 8 -0.42 -18.85 2.59
C ILE A 8 0.76 -18.79 1.62
N THR A 9 0.46 -18.87 0.32
CA THR A 9 1.48 -18.95 -0.74
C THR A 9 1.81 -17.61 -1.39
N THR A 10 0.95 -16.61 -1.21
CA THR A 10 1.13 -15.24 -1.74
C THR A 10 0.66 -14.24 -0.69
N VAL A 11 1.42 -13.16 -0.50
CA VAL A 11 1.09 -12.03 0.38
C VAL A 11 1.12 -10.75 -0.45
N ILE A 12 0.07 -9.93 -0.34
CA ILE A 12 0.07 -8.56 -0.85
C ILE A 12 0.35 -7.65 0.34
N ASP A 13 1.47 -6.95 0.32
CA ASP A 13 1.91 -6.11 1.43
C ASP A 13 1.93 -4.64 1.04
N ASN A 14 1.41 -3.80 1.94
CA ASN A 14 1.46 -2.35 1.81
C ASN A 14 2.72 -1.88 2.53
N ALA A 15 3.80 -1.74 1.77
CA ALA A 15 5.12 -1.56 2.33
C ALA A 15 5.33 -0.15 2.86
N SER A 16 6.17 0.00 3.89
CA SER A 16 6.77 1.28 4.20
C SER A 16 7.95 1.57 3.28
N MET A 17 8.35 2.84 3.19
CA MET A 17 9.52 3.25 2.41
C MET A 17 10.76 2.42 2.78
N GLY A 18 11.48 1.95 1.76
CA GLY A 18 12.69 1.14 1.93
C GLY A 18 12.46 -0.36 2.14
N THR A 19 11.23 -0.81 2.47
CA THR A 19 10.94 -2.23 2.74
C THR A 19 11.19 -3.12 1.52
N LEU A 20 10.96 -2.63 0.30
CA LEU A 20 11.22 -3.39 -0.92
C LEU A 20 12.68 -3.88 -0.98
N ARG A 21 13.65 -3.04 -0.59
CA ARG A 21 15.07 -3.41 -0.55
C ARG A 21 15.31 -4.63 0.33
N HIS A 22 14.77 -4.63 1.55
CA HIS A 22 14.93 -5.76 2.47
C HIS A 22 14.26 -7.03 1.94
N ILE A 23 13.09 -6.90 1.30
CA ILE A 23 12.42 -8.03 0.63
C ILE A 23 13.28 -8.58 -0.53
N ARG A 24 13.98 -7.72 -1.28
CA ARG A 24 14.95 -8.15 -2.31
C ARG A 24 16.14 -8.88 -1.69
N GLU A 25 16.72 -8.35 -0.62
CA GLU A 25 17.85 -8.97 0.07
C GLU A 25 17.51 -10.36 0.64
N ILE A 26 16.30 -10.55 1.16
CA ILE A 26 15.83 -11.87 1.65
C ILE A 26 15.59 -12.84 0.48
N GLU A 27 15.07 -12.35 -0.66
CA GLU A 27 14.94 -13.17 -1.86
C GLU A 27 16.29 -13.64 -2.39
N THR A 28 17.29 -12.75 -2.48
CA THR A 28 18.62 -13.13 -3.00
C THR A 28 19.35 -14.12 -2.10
N ARG A 29 19.01 -14.15 -0.81
CA ARG A 29 19.47 -15.20 0.13
C ARG A 29 18.65 -16.50 0.08
N HIS A 30 17.66 -16.59 -0.80
CA HIS A 30 16.74 -17.73 -0.90
C HIS A 30 15.96 -18.03 0.40
N GLU A 31 15.74 -17.01 1.23
CA GLU A 31 15.04 -17.14 2.52
C GLU A 31 13.54 -16.86 2.40
N LEU A 32 13.09 -16.32 1.27
CA LEU A 32 11.70 -15.99 1.03
C LEU A 32 10.90 -17.24 0.65
N THR A 33 9.91 -17.58 1.47
CA THR A 33 9.10 -18.81 1.31
C THR A 33 7.70 -18.58 0.73
N THR A 34 7.35 -17.33 0.41
CA THR A 34 6.03 -16.93 -0.11
C THR A 34 6.23 -15.90 -1.20
N ARG A 35 5.31 -15.86 -2.17
CA ARG A 35 5.31 -14.76 -3.14
C ARG A 35 4.90 -13.46 -2.46
N MET A 36 5.58 -12.36 -2.77
CA MET A 36 5.24 -11.02 -2.31
C MET A 36 4.77 -10.15 -3.48
N ILE A 37 3.63 -9.52 -3.34
CA ILE A 37 3.22 -8.39 -4.18
C ILE A 37 3.31 -7.16 -3.29
N VAL A 38 4.17 -6.23 -3.65
CA VAL A 38 4.53 -5.11 -2.77
C VAL A 38 3.89 -3.85 -3.34
N ASN A 39 2.93 -3.29 -2.61
CA ASN A 39 2.40 -1.96 -2.91
C ASN A 39 3.32 -0.92 -2.30
N ILE A 40 3.77 0.01 -3.12
CA ILE A 40 4.71 1.07 -2.77
C ILE A 40 3.93 2.26 -2.21
N PRO A 41 4.37 2.91 -1.12
CA PRO A 41 3.66 4.04 -0.55
C PRO A 41 3.64 5.23 -1.53
N VAL A 42 2.53 5.99 -1.54
CA VAL A 42 2.29 7.09 -2.49
C VAL A 42 3.38 8.16 -2.49
N GLU A 43 4.07 8.33 -1.37
CA GLU A 43 5.21 9.24 -1.21
C GLU A 43 6.38 8.90 -2.14
N GLN A 44 6.41 7.70 -2.72
CA GLN A 44 7.43 7.27 -3.68
C GLN A 44 6.93 7.22 -5.14
N ILE A 45 5.70 7.68 -5.42
CA ILE A 45 5.11 7.58 -6.77
C ILE A 45 5.95 8.30 -7.83
N ASP A 46 6.47 9.50 -7.52
CA ASP A 46 7.27 10.27 -8.49
C ASP A 46 8.59 9.56 -8.81
N HIS A 47 9.23 8.94 -7.82
CA HIS A 47 10.43 8.11 -8.05
C HIS A 47 10.12 6.86 -8.88
N MET A 48 8.96 6.24 -8.68
CA MET A 48 8.55 5.09 -9.51
C MET A 48 8.38 5.51 -10.98
N ILE A 49 7.73 6.65 -11.22
CA ILE A 49 7.53 7.20 -12.56
C ILE A 49 8.87 7.55 -13.21
N GLU A 50 9.75 8.25 -12.49
CA GLU A 50 11.07 8.65 -12.99
C GLU A 50 11.92 7.44 -13.41
N LEU A 51 11.82 6.34 -12.66
CA LEU A 51 12.54 5.09 -12.94
C LEU A 51 11.80 4.17 -13.93
N GLY A 52 10.61 4.55 -14.42
CA GLY A 52 9.80 3.73 -15.32
C GLY A 52 9.31 2.42 -14.70
N LEU A 53 9.15 2.38 -13.36
CA LEU A 53 8.68 1.21 -12.65
C LEU A 53 7.16 1.06 -12.78
N THR A 54 6.71 -0.09 -13.30
CA THR A 54 5.30 -0.42 -13.48
C THR A 54 4.90 -1.64 -12.64
N SER A 55 3.60 -1.86 -12.54
CA SER A 55 3.06 -3.05 -11.88
C SER A 55 3.57 -4.34 -12.57
N ALA A 56 3.59 -5.43 -11.81
CA ALA A 56 4.11 -6.74 -12.20
C ALA A 56 5.63 -6.84 -12.46
N MET A 57 6.38 -5.72 -12.50
CA MET A 57 7.84 -5.75 -12.55
C MET A 57 8.43 -6.44 -11.30
N GLY A 58 9.49 -7.21 -11.49
CA GLY A 58 10.19 -7.93 -10.41
C GLY A 58 10.59 -9.35 -10.83
N SER A 59 10.56 -10.27 -9.87
CA SER A 59 10.90 -11.68 -10.02
C SER A 59 9.62 -12.57 -9.93
N PRO A 60 9.75 -13.90 -10.10
CA PRO A 60 8.67 -14.83 -9.82
C PRO A 60 8.20 -14.84 -8.36
N LEU A 61 9.09 -14.50 -7.41
CA LEU A 61 8.76 -14.49 -5.99
C LEU A 61 8.35 -13.11 -5.49
N VAL A 62 8.75 -12.02 -6.12
CA VAL A 62 8.38 -10.68 -5.65
C VAL A 62 8.16 -9.73 -6.80
N ARG A 63 7.01 -9.06 -6.76
CA ARG A 63 6.58 -8.10 -7.78
C ARG A 63 6.14 -6.80 -7.15
N ILE A 64 6.31 -5.72 -7.89
CA ILE A 64 5.64 -4.45 -7.64
C ILE A 64 4.14 -4.65 -7.93
N GLY A 65 3.29 -4.33 -6.95
CA GLY A 65 1.84 -4.42 -7.09
C GLY A 65 1.27 -3.15 -7.70
N GLY A 66 1.35 -2.06 -6.95
CA GLY A 66 0.93 -0.73 -7.35
C GLY A 66 1.30 0.29 -6.29
N VAL A 67 0.59 1.42 -6.27
CA VAL A 67 0.78 2.46 -5.26
C VAL A 67 -0.29 2.34 -4.18
N LYS A 68 0.11 2.44 -2.91
CA LYS A 68 -0.78 2.47 -1.76
C LYS A 68 -0.96 3.90 -1.26
N ILE A 69 -2.22 4.30 -1.12
CA ILE A 69 -2.66 5.56 -0.51
C ILE A 69 -3.68 5.30 0.61
N PHE A 70 -3.74 6.18 1.60
CA PHE A 70 -4.83 6.26 2.57
C PHE A 70 -5.66 7.50 2.29
N THR A 71 -6.98 7.37 2.17
CA THR A 71 -7.88 8.50 1.94
C THR A 71 -8.36 9.16 3.23
N ASP A 72 -8.43 8.39 4.30
CA ASP A 72 -9.03 8.72 5.60
C ASP A 72 -8.45 7.80 6.69
N GLY A 73 -8.98 7.92 7.90
CA GLY A 73 -8.52 7.14 9.05
C GLY A 73 -9.32 5.87 9.31
N SER A 74 -9.54 5.55 10.59
CA SER A 74 -10.22 4.32 11.02
C SER A 74 -11.52 4.61 11.75
N ILE A 75 -12.46 3.66 11.71
CA ILE A 75 -13.73 3.75 12.43
C ILE A 75 -13.50 3.80 13.95
N GLY A 76 -12.60 2.97 14.48
CA GLY A 76 -12.34 2.90 15.92
C GLY A 76 -11.79 4.20 16.52
N ALA A 77 -10.98 4.93 15.75
CA ALA A 77 -10.49 6.26 16.13
C ALA A 77 -11.45 7.40 15.76
N ARG A 78 -12.60 7.10 15.13
CA ARG A 78 -13.55 8.07 14.56
C ARG A 78 -12.91 9.03 13.55
N THR A 79 -11.93 8.55 12.78
CA THR A 79 -11.23 9.33 11.75
C THR A 79 -11.54 8.86 10.32
N ALA A 80 -12.18 7.70 10.14
CA ALA A 80 -12.71 7.29 8.83
C ALA A 80 -13.81 8.27 8.38
N TYR A 81 -13.78 8.67 7.12
CA TYR A 81 -14.68 9.67 6.57
C TYR A 81 -16.01 9.04 6.17
N VAL A 82 -17.11 9.49 6.79
CA VAL A 82 -18.45 8.91 6.66
C VAL A 82 -19.47 9.93 6.15
N SER A 83 -20.48 9.46 5.42
CA SER A 83 -21.49 10.36 4.80
C SER A 83 -22.36 11.09 5.84
N LYS A 84 -22.61 10.45 6.98
CA LYS A 84 -23.33 10.97 8.15
C LYS A 84 -22.44 10.81 9.39
N GLY A 85 -22.63 11.67 10.40
CA GLY A 85 -21.79 11.62 11.59
C GLY A 85 -21.92 10.30 12.36
N TYR A 86 -20.92 10.01 13.19
CA TYR A 86 -20.88 8.80 14.01
C TYR A 86 -22.09 8.73 14.96
N ILE A 87 -22.57 7.53 15.29
CA ILE A 87 -23.78 7.35 16.12
C ILE A 87 -23.61 8.00 17.50
N ASP A 88 -22.40 7.86 18.07
CA ASP A 88 -22.02 8.37 19.38
C ASP A 88 -21.39 9.77 19.32
N ASP A 89 -21.11 10.28 18.12
CA ASP A 89 -20.64 11.65 17.87
C ASP A 89 -21.21 12.17 16.53
N PRO A 90 -22.49 12.61 16.50
CA PRO A 90 -23.18 12.94 15.26
C PRO A 90 -22.61 14.16 14.51
N LYS A 91 -21.76 14.96 15.15
CA LYS A 91 -21.10 16.11 14.53
C LYS A 91 -19.79 15.73 13.86
N ASN A 92 -19.14 14.66 14.30
CA ASN A 92 -17.93 14.15 13.72
C ASN A 92 -18.25 13.29 12.49
N LYS A 93 -17.66 13.63 11.34
CA LYS A 93 -17.74 12.84 10.10
C LYS A 93 -16.43 12.17 9.72
N GLY A 94 -15.44 12.18 10.61
CA GLY A 94 -14.06 11.79 10.33
C GLY A 94 -13.31 12.87 9.56
N MET A 95 -12.24 12.45 8.89
CA MET A 95 -11.36 13.36 8.16
C MET A 95 -10.86 12.71 6.87
N LEU A 96 -10.72 13.53 5.84
CA LEU A 96 -9.97 13.16 4.64
C LEU A 96 -8.50 13.54 4.85
N LEU A 97 -7.59 12.65 4.47
CA LEU A 97 -6.15 12.89 4.50
C LEU A 97 -5.70 13.75 3.32
N PHE A 98 -6.45 13.70 2.22
CA PHE A 98 -6.19 14.45 1.00
C PHE A 98 -7.42 15.24 0.58
N PRO A 99 -7.27 16.50 0.16
CA PRO A 99 -8.29 17.18 -0.63
C PRO A 99 -8.63 16.39 -1.90
N LYS A 100 -9.85 16.56 -2.40
CA LYS A 100 -10.34 15.83 -3.59
C LYS A 100 -9.41 16.02 -4.80
N ASP A 101 -9.02 17.26 -5.08
CA ASP A 101 -8.20 17.59 -6.25
C ASP A 101 -6.80 16.94 -6.15
N GLU A 102 -6.20 16.93 -4.96
CA GLU A 102 -4.91 16.26 -4.72
C GLU A 102 -5.01 14.74 -4.90
N TYR A 103 -6.09 14.12 -4.40
CA TYR A 103 -6.35 12.70 -4.63
C TYR A 103 -6.51 12.37 -6.13
N GLU A 104 -7.24 13.21 -6.88
CA GLU A 104 -7.40 13.02 -8.33
C GLU A 104 -6.06 13.11 -9.07
N GLU A 105 -5.18 14.03 -8.70
CA GLU A 105 -3.84 14.12 -9.28
C GLU A 105 -2.98 12.89 -8.97
N ILE A 106 -3.05 12.37 -7.74
CA ILE A 106 -2.35 11.12 -7.37
C ILE A 106 -2.86 9.94 -8.21
N VAL A 107 -4.17 9.82 -8.40
CA VAL A 107 -4.75 8.73 -9.21
C VAL A 107 -4.29 8.82 -10.66
N LYS A 108 -4.26 10.04 -11.24
CA LYS A 108 -3.76 10.25 -12.62
C LYS A 108 -2.30 9.83 -12.77
N LYS A 109 -1.46 10.09 -11.77
CA LYS A 109 -0.05 9.65 -11.77
C LYS A 109 0.11 8.12 -11.74
N ALA A 110 -0.88 7.40 -11.21
CA ALA A 110 -0.80 5.95 -11.02
C ALA A 110 -1.32 5.12 -12.21
N VAL A 111 -1.79 5.76 -13.30
CA VAL A 111 -2.42 5.12 -14.47
C VAL A 111 -1.60 5.34 -15.74
#